data_AF-A0AA38GNV0-F1
#
_entry.id   AF-A0AA38GNV0-F1
#
_cell.length_a   1.000
_cell.length_b   1.000
_cell.length_c   1.000
_cell.angle_alpha   90.00
_cell.angle_beta   90.00
_cell.angle_gamma   90.00
#
_symmetry.space_group_name_H-M   'P 1'
#
loop_
_entity.id
_entity.type
_entity.pdbx_description
1 polymer ?
#
loop_
_entity_poly.entity_id
_entity_poly.type
_entity_poly.pdbx_seq_one_letter_code
_entity_poly.pdbx_strand_id
1 'polypeptide(L)' 'LLHNCMFDSGASCNVMPLEVMNELNVKVTTTYEKCTDMDSREVPLVGFVKGLVVQLAASLGRNLKLD' A
#
# COMPACT_ATOMS: atom_id res chain seq x y z
N LEU A 1 -0.63 13.53 1.11
CA LEU A 1 0.47 13.43 2.10
C LEU A 1 0.12 12.31 3.06
N LEU A 2 0.92 11.25 3.14
CA LEU A 2 0.68 10.13 4.03
C LEU A 2 1.51 10.25 5.31
N HIS A 3 0.86 9.99 6.44
CA HIS A 3 1.47 9.94 7.76
C HIS A 3 1.40 8.52 8.31
N ASN A 4 2.21 8.22 9.33
CA ASN A 4 2.21 6.93 10.03
C ASN A 4 2.44 5.72 9.12
N CYS A 5 3.24 5.89 8.06
CA CYS A 5 3.66 4.79 7.21
C CYS A 5 4.88 4.09 7.80
N MET A 6 4.88 2.76 7.78
CA MET A 6 6.06 1.96 8.08
C MET A 6 6.88 1.77 6.81
N PHE A 7 8.18 2.07 6.86
CA PHE A 7 9.10 1.74 5.78
C PHE A 7 9.75 0.40 6.08
N ASP A 8 9.36 -0.63 5.34
CA ASP A 8 9.85 -1.99 5.51
C ASP A 8 10.52 -2.45 4.21
N SER A 9 11.85 -2.48 4.21
CA SER A 9 12.63 -2.96 3.06
C SER A 9 12.60 -4.48 2.89
N GLY A 10 12.11 -5.22 3.90
CA GLY A 10 11.94 -6.67 3.83
C GLY A 10 10.63 -7.10 3.15
N ALA A 11 9.68 -6.18 2.99
CA ALA A 11 8.42 -6.45 2.33
C ALA A 11 8.57 -6.47 0.80
N SER A 12 8.00 -7.51 0.17
CA SER A 12 7.99 -7.64 -1.30
C SER A 12 7.01 -6.71 -2.00
N CYS A 13 6.03 -6.16 -1.27
CA CYS A 13 5.01 -5.27 -1.80
C CYS A 13 4.55 -4.24 -0.75
N ASN A 14 4.03 -3.12 -1.23
CA ASN A 14 3.39 -2.12 -0.38
C ASN A 14 1.96 -2.57 -0.07
N VAL A 15 1.55 -2.46 1.19
CA VAL A 15 0.20 -2.78 1.63
C VAL A 15 -0.42 -1.60 2.37
N MET A 16 -1.73 -1.46 2.27
CA MET A 16 -2.50 -0.46 3.00
C MET A 16 -3.83 -1.05 3.48
N PRO A 17 -4.35 -0.66 4.65
CA PRO A 17 -5.67 -1.06 5.10
C PRO A 17 -6.78 -0.54 4.17
N LEU A 18 -7.89 -1.28 4.10
CA LEU A 18 -9.06 -0.91 3.28
C LEU A 18 -9.66 0.43 3.74
N GLU A 19 -9.67 0.68 5.05
CA GLU A 19 -10.18 1.91 5.65
C GLU A 19 -9.40 3.12 5.14
N VAL A 20 -8.07 3.02 5.11
CA VAL A 20 -7.18 4.09 4.61
C VAL A 20 -7.37 4.28 3.10
N MET A 21 -7.56 3.19 2.33
CA MET A 21 -7.85 3.29 0.90
C MET A 21 -9.15 4.07 0.64
N ASN A 22 -10.18 3.80 1.43
CA ASN A 22 -11.48 4.48 1.34
C ASN A 22 -11.37 5.95 1.74
N GLU A 23 -10.66 6.26 2.82
CA GLU A 23 -10.41 7.64 3.27
C GLU A 23 -9.67 8.47 2.21
N LEU A 24 -8.74 7.84 1.49
CA LEU A 24 -7.99 8.48 0.40
C LEU A 24 -8.74 8.47 -0.94
N ASN A 25 -9.95 7.89 -0.99
CA ASN A 25 -10.76 7.72 -2.20
C ASN A 25 -9.98 7.08 -3.36
N VAL A 26 -9.11 6.13 -3.03
CA VAL A 26 -8.30 5.38 -3.99
C VAL A 26 -9.11 4.19 -4.50
N LYS A 27 -9.10 3.96 -5.81
CA LYS A 27 -9.82 2.85 -6.44
C LYS A 27 -8.86 1.72 -6.78
N VAL A 28 -9.31 0.50 -6.52
CA VAL A 28 -8.65 -0.72 -6.99
C VAL A 28 -8.59 -0.68 -8.52
N THR A 29 -7.40 -0.91 -9.06
CA THR A 29 -7.14 -0.94 -10.51
C THR A 29 -7.25 -2.36 -11.07
N THR A 30 -7.02 -3.38 -10.25
CA THR A 30 -7.06 -4.79 -10.65
C THR A 30 -7.41 -5.66 -9.45
N THR A 31 -8.26 -6.67 -9.63
CA THR A 31 -8.54 -7.66 -8.60
C THR A 31 -7.29 -8.52 -8.38
N TYR A 32 -6.88 -8.66 -7.12
CA TYR A 32 -5.72 -9.45 -6.73
C TYR A 32 -6.08 -10.15 -5.43
N GLU A 33 -5.92 -11.47 -5.40
CA GLU A 33 -6.72 -12.27 -4.48
C GLU A 33 -6.03 -12.48 -3.12
N LYS A 34 -4.70 -12.58 -3.08
CA LYS A 34 -3.99 -13.00 -1.86
C LYS A 34 -2.56 -12.48 -1.78
N CYS A 35 -2.09 -12.19 -0.56
CA CYS A 35 -0.67 -12.08 -0.24
C CYS A 35 -0.30 -13.00 0.93
N THR A 36 0.99 -13.07 1.24
CA THR A 36 1.53 -13.85 2.35
C THR A 36 2.01 -12.91 3.45
N ASP A 37 1.59 -13.16 4.69
CA ASP A 37 2.03 -12.39 5.86
C ASP A 37 3.40 -12.84 6.39
N MET A 38 3.86 -12.20 7.47
CA MET A 38 5.13 -12.52 8.13
C MET A 38 5.17 -13.95 8.70
N ASP A 39 4.03 -14.54 9.02
CA ASP A 39 3.89 -15.91 9.53
C ASP A 39 3.73 -16.94 8.39
N SER A 40 3.93 -16.53 7.13
CA SER A 40 3.71 -17.35 5.93
C SER A 40 2.25 -17.79 5.73
N ARG A 41 1.27 -17.05 6.26
CA ARG A 41 -0.16 -17.31 6.04
C ARG A 41 -0.69 -16.52 4.86
N GLU A 42 -1.63 -17.11 4.13
CA GLU A 42 -2.37 -16.38 3.10
C GLU A 42 -3.36 -15.40 3.73
N VAL A 43 -3.31 -14.14 3.30
CA VAL A 43 -4.22 -13.08 3.73
C VAL A 43 -4.99 -12.57 2.51
N PRO A 44 -6.33 -12.41 2.62
CA PRO A 44 -7.13 -11.90 1.51
C PRO A 44 -6.78 -10.45 1.20
N LEU A 45 -6.77 -10.12 -0.09
CA LEU A 45 -6.62 -8.75 -0.57
C LEU A 45 -7.88 -8.28 -1.30
N VAL A 46 -8.20 -7.00 -1.14
CA VAL A 46 -9.33 -6.36 -1.86
C VAL A 46 -8.95 -6.09 -3.32
N GLY A 47 -7.66 -5.89 -3.58
CA GLY A 47 -7.08 -5.80 -4.91
C GLY A 47 -5.79 -5.00 -4.93
N PHE A 48 -5.39 -4.59 -6.12
CA PHE A 48 -4.15 -3.90 -6.40
C PHE A 48 -4.39 -2.51 -6.98
N VAL A 49 -3.59 -1.53 -6.54
CA VAL A 49 -3.61 -0.15 -7.03
C VAL A 49 -2.30 0.14 -7.75
N LYS A 50 -2.35 0.20 -9.09
CA LYS A 50 -1.16 0.42 -9.92
C LYS A 50 -0.80 1.90 -10.01
N GLY A 51 0.47 2.22 -9.83
CA GLY A 51 1.03 3.55 -10.12
C GLY A 51 0.53 4.64 -9.18
N LEU A 52 0.21 4.28 -7.92
CA LEU A 52 -0.22 5.26 -6.93
C LEU A 52 0.96 6.16 -6.56
N VAL A 53 0.83 7.45 -6.82
CA VAL A 53 1.85 8.45 -6.43
C VAL A 53 1.48 9.03 -5.09
N VAL A 54 2.36 8.86 -4.11
CA VAL A 54 2.18 9.36 -2.74
C VAL A 54 3.36 10.22 -2.33
N GLN A 55 3.11 11.13 -1.38
CA GLN A 55 4.16 11.86 -0.70
C GLN A 55 4.12 11.42 0.77
N LEU A 56 5.23 10.89 1.28
CA LEU A 56 5.33 10.55 2.71
C LEU A 56 5.71 11.79 3.50
N ALA A 57 5.08 11.99 4.66
CA ALA A 57 5.45 13.08 5.56
C ALA A 57 6.94 13.00 5.99
N ALA A 58 7.47 11.78 6.10
CA ALA A 58 8.87 11.54 6.45
C ALA A 58 9.86 11.81 5.30
N SER A 59 9.44 11.89 4.03
CA SER A 59 10.36 11.86 2.88
C SER A 59 10.91 13.22 2.41
N LEU A 60 10.87 14.27 3.26
CA LEU A 60 11.25 15.66 2.89
C LEU A 60 10.55 16.13 1.60
N GLY A 61 9.30 15.73 1.41
CA GLY A 61 8.46 16.19 0.30
C GLY A 61 8.73 15.53 -1.05
N ARG A 62 9.42 14.39 -1.09
CA ARG A 62 9.58 13.60 -2.32
C ARG A 62 8.34 12.76 -2.61
N ASN A 63 7.90 12.82 -3.87
CA ASN A 63 6.89 11.92 -4.40
C ASN A 63 7.49 10.53 -4.63
N LEU A 64 6.80 9.51 -4.15
CA LEU A 64 7.09 8.10 -4.37
C LEU A 64 6.00 7.53 -5.26
N LYS A 65 6.41 6.84 -6.32
CA LYS A 65 5.51 6.04 -7.13
C LYS A 65 5.52 4.62 -6.58
N LEU A 66 4.36 4.16 -6.13
CA LEU A 66 4.16 2.80 -5.66
C LEU A 66 3.70 1.96 -6.86
N ASP A 67 4.45 0.90 -7.15
CA ASP A 67 4.19 -0.09 -8.19
C ASP A 67 4.04 -1.48 -7.57
#